data_AF-A0A6V7I0Z0-F1
#
_entry.id   AF-A0A6V7I0Z0-F1
#
_cell.length_a   1.000
_cell.length_b   1.000
_cell.length_c   1.000
_cell.angle_alpha   90.00
_cell.angle_beta   90.00
_cell.angle_gamma   90.00
#
_symmetry.space_group_name_H-M   'P 1'
#
loop_
_entity.id
_entity.type
_entity.pdbx_description
1 polymer ?
#
loop_
_entity_poly.entity_id
_entity_poly.type
_entity_poly.pdbx_seq_one_letter_code
_entity_poly.pdbx_strand_id
1 'polypeptide(L)'
;MEEQFEKCCGLGTSWASEGLRCEKFTGPVSGVPMVEQALCLETVDICCVRTYHQKSCEKGMNNARKSLSCSESSQSSGNKKYDDYQRDCCEGCKL
;
A
#
# COMPACT_ATOMS: atom_id res chain seq x y z
N MET A 1 22.93 -6.96 3.23
CA MET A 1 21.97 -7.11 2.11
C MET A 1 20.55 -6.89 2.63
N GLU A 2 20.12 -7.53 3.73
CA GLU A 2 18.80 -7.30 4.36
C GLU A 2 18.53 -5.84 4.75
N GLU A 3 19.48 -5.13 5.36
CA GLU A 3 19.29 -3.72 5.80
C GLU A 3 18.95 -2.76 4.66
N GLN A 4 19.49 -3.01 3.45
CA GLN A 4 19.17 -2.18 2.29
C GLN A 4 17.74 -2.42 1.82
N PHE A 5 17.29 -3.68 1.81
CA PHE A 5 15.91 -4.01 1.48
C PHE A 5 14.92 -3.48 2.51
N GLU A 6 15.25 -3.54 3.80
CA GLU A 6 14.44 -2.93 4.86
C GLU A 6 14.30 -1.42 4.66
N LYS A 7 15.39 -0.73 4.32
CA LYS A 7 15.36 0.70 4.01
C LYS A 7 14.45 1.02 2.81
N CYS A 8 14.60 0.28 1.71
CA CYS A 8 13.78 0.46 0.51
C CYS A 8 12.29 0.16 0.79
N CYS A 9 12.01 -0.89 1.56
CA CYS A 9 10.66 -1.22 1.99
C CYS A 9 10.05 -0.15 2.90
N GLY A 10 10.85 0.39 3.83
CA GLY A 10 10.46 1.49 4.71
C GLY A 10 10.09 2.75 3.92
N LEU A 11 10.84 3.08 2.87
CA LEU A 11 10.51 4.19 1.97
C LEU A 11 9.17 3.97 1.27
N GLY A 12 8.92 2.78 0.72
CA GLY A 12 7.64 2.44 0.11
C GLY A 12 6.47 2.54 1.11
N THR A 13 6.69 2.07 2.33
CA THR A 13 5.69 2.13 3.42
C THR A 13 5.35 3.58 3.80
N SER A 14 6.37 4.44 3.93
CA SER A 14 6.18 5.87 4.21
C SER A 14 5.47 6.58 3.07
N TRP A 15 5.85 6.31 1.82
CA TRP A 15 5.24 6.90 0.63
C TRP A 15 3.74 6.58 0.53
N ALA A 16 3.37 5.30 0.66
CA ALA A 16 1.98 4.89 0.75
C ALA A 16 1.27 5.51 1.96
N SER A 17 2.00 5.71 3.06
CA SER A 17 1.42 6.27 4.27
C SER A 17 1.03 7.73 4.14
N GLU A 18 1.77 8.49 3.34
CA GLU A 18 1.46 9.85 2.94
C GLU A 18 0.35 9.93 1.88
N GLY A 19 -0.15 8.79 1.39
CA GLY A 19 -1.20 8.74 0.36
C GLY A 19 -0.68 9.00 -1.05
N LEU A 20 0.63 8.91 -1.26
CA LEU A 20 1.28 9.07 -2.55
C LEU A 20 1.25 7.76 -3.35
N ARG A 21 0.93 7.86 -4.64
CA ARG A 21 0.79 6.71 -5.53
C ARG A 21 2.13 5.98 -5.72
N CYS A 22 2.14 4.66 -5.59
CA CYS A 22 3.36 3.85 -5.73
C CYS A 22 4.01 4.02 -7.10
N GLU A 23 3.20 4.10 -8.17
CA GLU A 23 3.69 4.27 -9.54
C GLU A 23 4.30 5.66 -9.80
N LYS A 24 4.17 6.60 -8.84
CA LYS A 24 4.75 7.94 -8.89
C LYS A 24 6.06 8.04 -8.11
N PHE A 25 6.48 6.99 -7.42
CA PHE A 25 7.81 6.97 -6.82
C PHE A 25 8.86 7.02 -7.92
N THR A 26 9.77 7.98 -7.86
CA THR A 26 10.82 8.18 -8.87
C THR A 26 12.15 8.54 -8.22
N GLY A 27 13.23 8.28 -8.94
CA GLY A 27 14.59 8.64 -8.55
C GLY A 27 15.33 7.54 -7.80
N PRO A 28 16.67 7.65 -7.72
CA PRO A 28 17.48 6.69 -6.99
C PRO A 28 17.26 6.85 -5.48
N VAL A 29 17.34 5.74 -4.76
CA VAL A 29 17.33 5.76 -3.29
C VAL A 29 18.70 6.15 -2.78
N SER A 30 18.79 7.29 -2.10
CA SER A 30 20.04 7.80 -1.55
C SER A 30 20.71 6.79 -0.62
N GLY A 31 21.99 6.52 -0.84
CA GLY A 31 22.78 5.57 -0.05
C GLY A 31 22.54 4.09 -0.38
N VAL A 32 21.94 3.79 -1.53
CA VAL A 32 21.89 2.44 -2.13
C VAL A 32 22.84 2.39 -3.33
N PRO A 33 23.73 1.39 -3.45
CA PRO A 33 24.63 1.25 -4.60
C PRO A 33 23.86 1.15 -5.92
N MET A 34 24.43 1.71 -7.00
CA MET A 34 23.77 1.72 -8.32
C MET A 34 23.36 0.34 -8.82
N VAL A 35 24.16 -0.69 -8.51
CA VAL A 35 23.86 -2.10 -8.88
C VAL A 35 22.61 -2.65 -8.16
N GLU A 36 22.27 -2.11 -6.99
CA GLU A 36 21.12 -2.54 -6.18
C GLU A 36 19.89 -1.63 -6.36
N GLN A 37 20.03 -0.50 -7.07
CA GLN A 37 18.95 0.47 -7.25
C GLN A 37 17.69 -0.14 -7.87
N ALA A 38 17.83 -0.98 -8.90
CA ALA A 38 16.68 -1.62 -9.55
C ALA A 38 15.89 -2.49 -8.57
N LEU A 39 16.59 -3.35 -7.81
CA LEU A 39 15.97 -4.20 -6.79
C LEU A 39 15.37 -3.37 -5.64
N CYS A 40 16.03 -2.29 -5.25
CA CYS A 40 15.52 -1.38 -4.23
C CYS A 40 14.21 -0.72 -4.67
N LEU A 41 14.14 -0.22 -5.90
CA LEU A 41 12.93 0.40 -6.45
C LEU A 41 11.76 -0.60 -6.57
N GLU A 42 12.06 -1.83 -6.97
CA GLU A 42 11.06 -2.91 -6.95
C GLU A 42 10.57 -3.18 -5.52
N THR A 43 11.47 -3.19 -4.54
CA THR A 43 11.12 -3.36 -3.13
C THR A 43 10.28 -2.21 -2.59
N VAL A 44 10.58 -0.97 -2.99
CA VAL A 44 9.77 0.22 -2.67
C VAL A 44 8.34 0.04 -3.18
N ASP A 45 8.17 -0.36 -4.45
CA ASP A 45 6.86 -0.56 -5.06
C ASP A 45 6.05 -1.66 -4.35
N ILE A 46 6.67 -2.83 -4.12
CA ILE A 46 6.05 -3.95 -3.42
C ILE A 46 5.56 -3.54 -2.03
N CYS A 47 6.42 -2.89 -1.24
CA CYS A 47 6.05 -2.48 0.11
C CYS A 47 5.02 -1.35 0.12
N CYS A 48 5.09 -0.42 -0.83
CA CYS A 48 4.08 0.62 -1.01
C CYS A 48 2.69 0.02 -1.28
N VAL A 49 2.59 -0.88 -2.26
CA VAL A 49 1.32 -1.56 -2.60
C VAL A 49 0.81 -2.37 -1.42
N ARG A 50 1.69 -3.08 -0.71
CA ARG A 50 1.33 -3.85 0.49
C ARG A 50 0.76 -2.96 1.59
N THR A 51 1.36 -1.80 1.85
CA THR A 51 0.84 -0.83 2.83
C THR A 51 -0.53 -0.31 2.43
N TYR A 52 -0.76 0.00 1.16
CA TYR A 52 -2.09 0.39 0.69
C TYR A 52 -3.12 -0.73 0.85
N HIS A 53 -2.77 -1.98 0.52
CA HIS A 53 -3.67 -3.12 0.72
C HIS A 53 -4.03 -3.27 2.20
N GLN A 54 -3.05 -3.16 3.11
CA GLN A 54 -3.29 -3.23 4.54
C GLN A 54 -4.21 -2.10 5.01
N LYS A 55 -3.95 -0.85 4.64
CA LYS A 55 -4.80 0.29 5.02
C LYS A 55 -6.22 0.16 4.47
N SER A 56 -6.34 -0.29 3.23
CA SER A 56 -7.63 -0.54 2.59
C SER A 56 -8.40 -1.64 3.34
N CYS A 57 -7.70 -2.72 3.68
CA CYS A 57 -8.26 -3.83 4.44
C CYS A 57 -8.73 -3.39 5.84
N GLU A 58 -7.90 -2.67 6.59
CA GLU A 58 -8.25 -2.12 7.92
C GLU A 58 -9.48 -1.22 7.87
N LYS A 59 -9.59 -0.39 6.82
CA LYS A 59 -10.78 0.44 6.59
C LYS A 59 -12.01 -0.43 6.31
N GLY A 60 -11.88 -1.47 5.51
CA GLY A 60 -12.93 -2.45 5.27
C GLY A 60 -13.41 -3.14 6.55
N MET A 61 -12.48 -3.63 7.37
CA MET A 61 -12.79 -4.25 8.67
C MET A 61 -13.51 -3.28 9.61
N ASN A 62 -13.09 -2.02 9.65
CA ASN A 62 -13.75 -1.00 10.46
C ASN A 62 -15.17 -0.69 9.99
N ASN A 63 -15.41 -0.70 8.67
CA ASN A 63 -16.76 -0.55 8.11
C ASN A 63 -17.65 -1.72 8.53
N ALA A 64 -17.16 -2.96 8.38
CA ALA A 64 -17.89 -4.18 8.79
C ALA A 64 -18.26 -4.14 10.28
N ARG A 65 -17.30 -3.81 11.16
CA ARG A 65 -17.53 -3.68 12.61
C ARG A 65 -18.58 -2.63 12.98
N LYS A 66 -18.70 -1.58 12.17
CA LYS A 66 -19.71 -0.52 12.35
C LYS A 66 -21.04 -0.84 11.66
N SER A 67 -21.20 -2.05 11.11
CA SER A 67 -22.37 -2.43 10.29
C SER A 67 -22.61 -1.48 9.09
N LEU A 68 -21.54 -0.84 8.60
CA LEU A 68 -21.59 -0.01 7.40
C LEU A 68 -21.51 -0.89 6.15
N SER A 69 -21.97 -0.35 5.01
CA SER A 69 -21.87 -1.08 3.75
C SER A 69 -20.41 -1.22 3.31
N CYS A 70 -20.03 -2.42 2.87
CA CYS A 70 -18.72 -2.68 2.25
C CYS A 70 -18.59 -2.08 0.85
N SER A 71 -19.65 -1.44 0.35
CA SER A 71 -19.66 -0.65 -0.89
C SER A 71 -19.39 0.84 -0.68
N GLU A 72 -19.20 1.32 0.56
CA GLU A 72 -18.74 2.70 0.83
C GLU A 72 -17.24 2.86 0.58
N SER A 73 -16.81 2.49 -0.62
CA SER A 73 -15.57 3.02 -1.15
C SER A 73 -15.81 4.43 -1.62
N SER A 74 -15.33 5.36 -0.81
CA SER A 74 -15.17 6.76 -1.16
C SER A 74 -14.87 6.90 -2.65
N GLN A 75 -15.77 7.55 -3.39
CA GLN A 75 -15.69 7.83 -4.84
C GLN A 75 -14.45 8.64 -5.27
N SER A 76 -13.44 8.80 -4.42
CA SER A 76 -12.40 9.81 -4.53
C SER A 76 -11.03 9.31 -4.96
N SER A 77 -10.88 8.08 -5.46
CA SER A 77 -9.58 7.66 -6.01
C SER A 77 -9.78 6.59 -7.08
N GLY A 78 -9.62 6.96 -8.35
CA GLY A 78 -9.81 6.13 -9.54
C GLY A 78 -8.83 4.96 -9.68
N ASN A 79 -8.64 4.18 -8.61
CA ASN A 79 -7.76 3.03 -8.57
C ASN A 79 -8.55 1.83 -8.04
N LYS A 80 -9.32 1.23 -8.95
CA LYS A 80 -10.27 0.12 -8.72
C LYS A 80 -9.66 -1.04 -7.94
N LYS A 81 -8.36 -1.27 -8.07
CA LYS A 81 -7.64 -2.36 -7.41
C LYS A 81 -7.62 -2.24 -5.89
N TYR A 82 -7.47 -1.02 -5.35
CA TYR A 82 -7.46 -0.80 -3.89
C TYR A 82 -8.85 -0.90 -3.28
N ASP A 83 -9.87 -0.57 -4.06
CA ASP A 83 -11.27 -0.69 -3.68
C ASP A 83 -11.68 -2.16 -3.47
N ASP A 84 -11.24 -3.05 -4.38
CA ASP A 84 -11.50 -4.48 -4.26
C ASP A 84 -10.95 -5.06 -2.95
N TYR A 85 -9.74 -4.67 -2.51
CA TYR A 85 -9.19 -5.09 -1.21
C TYR A 85 -10.00 -4.57 -0.01
N GLN A 86 -10.53 -3.36 -0.07
CA GLN A 86 -11.39 -2.81 0.99
C GLN A 86 -12.64 -3.69 1.15
N ARG A 87 -13.28 -3.98 0.01
CA ARG A 87 -14.53 -4.75 -0.04
C ARG A 87 -14.31 -6.18 0.42
N ASP A 88 -13.29 -6.86 -0.09
CA ASP A 88 -13.02 -8.26 0.23
C ASP A 88 -12.74 -8.42 1.74
N CYS A 89 -11.94 -7.53 2.33
CA CYS A 89 -11.69 -7.54 3.77
C CYS A 89 -12.92 -7.16 4.61
N CYS A 90 -13.75 -6.24 4.12
CA CYS A 90 -14.99 -5.87 4.80
C CYS A 90 -15.99 -7.04 4.82
N GLU A 91 -16.23 -7.69 3.68
CA GLU A 91 -17.14 -8.83 3.59
C GLU A 91 -16.62 -10.02 4.41
N GLY A 92 -15.31 -10.25 4.45
CA GLY A 92 -14.70 -11.27 5.32
C GLY A 92 -14.88 -11.01 6.82
N CYS A 93 -15.06 -9.75 7.24
CA CYS A 93 -15.23 -9.37 8.65
C CYS A 93 -16.69 -9.19 9.11
N LYS A 94 -17.68 -9.41 8.24
CA LYS A 94 -19.11 -9.40 8.60
C LYS A 94 -19.62 -10.70 9.23
N LEU A 95 -18.75 -11.70 9.44
CA LEU A 95 -19.07 -13.00 10.02
C LEU A 95 -19.52 -12.90 11.50
#